data_AF-A0A8X7SVR4-F1
#
_entry.id   AF-A0A8X7SVR4-F1
#
_cell.length_a   1.000
_cell.length_b   1.000
_cell.length_c   1.000
_cell.angle_alpha   90.00
_cell.angle_beta   90.00
_cell.angle_gamma   90.00
#
_symmetry.space_group_name_H-M   'P 1'
#
loop_
_entity.id
_entity.type
_entity.pdbx_description
1 polymer ?
#
loop_
_entity_poly.entity_id
_entity_poly.type
_entity_poly.pdbx_seq_one_letter_code
_entity_poly.pdbx_strand_id
1 'polypeptide(L)'
;MPPRSLIHAVQDRYLSSIRSVETASRWKILVTDSFSHTLLFSVLKTAQILQENVTTIENIEHKRAPQPGFEAAGLPTSSALPART
;
A
#
# COMPACT_ATOMS: atom_id res chain seq x y z
N MET A 1 -16.77 -24.39 -0.48
CA MET A 1 -16.34 -22.98 -0.59
C MET A 1 -16.39 -22.59 -2.06
N PRO A 2 -17.00 -21.45 -2.43
CA PRO A 2 -17.00 -21.02 -3.83
C PRO A 2 -15.55 -20.84 -4.31
N PRO A 3 -15.25 -21.13 -5.59
CA PRO A 3 -13.90 -20.96 -6.13
C PRO A 3 -13.52 -19.48 -6.01
N ARG A 4 -12.45 -19.20 -5.26
CA ARG A 4 -11.92 -17.83 -5.17
C ARG A 4 -11.27 -17.48 -6.49
N SER A 5 -11.72 -16.40 -7.11
CA SER A 5 -11.02 -15.87 -8.28
C SER A 5 -9.61 -15.44 -7.88
N LEU A 6 -8.67 -15.49 -8.83
CA LEU A 6 -7.30 -15.01 -8.59
C LEU A 6 -7.29 -13.54 -8.16
N ILE A 7 -8.23 -12.75 -8.69
CA ILE A 7 -8.45 -11.35 -8.30
C ILE A 7 -8.79 -11.26 -6.81
N HIS A 8 -9.73 -12.08 -6.31
CA HIS A 8 -10.07 -12.06 -4.89
C HIS A 8 -8.90 -12.48 -3.99
N ALA A 9 -8.14 -13.50 -4.38
CA ALA A 9 -6.96 -13.92 -3.62
C ALA A 9 -5.89 -12.81 -3.53
N VAL A 10 -5.68 -12.07 -4.62
CA VAL A 10 -4.73 -10.96 -4.67
C VAL A 10 -5.24 -9.75 -3.88
N GLN A 11 -6.53 -9.40 -3.98
CA GLN A 11 -7.16 -8.37 -3.16
C GLN A 11 -6.98 -8.64 -1.66
N ASP A 12 -7.33 -9.86 -1.22
CA ASP A 12 -7.20 -10.27 0.18
C ASP A 12 -5.75 -10.15 0.66
N ARG A 13 -4.78 -10.54 -0.18
CA ARG A 13 -3.35 -10.45 0.14
C ARG A 13 -2.89 -9.00 0.32
N TYR A 14 -3.30 -8.08 -0.56
CA TYR A 14 -2.95 -6.67 -0.43
C TYR A 14 -3.58 -6.05 0.82
N LEU A 15 -4.88 -6.25 1.04
CA LEU A 15 -5.58 -5.73 2.21
C LEU A 15 -5.04 -6.31 3.52
N SER A 16 -4.68 -7.60 3.53
CA SER A 16 -4.02 -8.22 4.69
C SER A 16 -2.65 -7.59 4.97
N SER A 17 -1.87 -7.29 3.94
CA SER A 17 -0.56 -6.66 4.09
C SER A 17 -0.68 -5.23 4.64
N ILE A 18 -1.64 -4.46 4.15
CA ILE A 18 -1.91 -3.08 4.63
C ILE A 18 -2.39 -3.08 6.09
N ARG A 19 -3.26 -4.04 6.46
CA ARG A 19 -3.74 -4.23 7.84
C ARG A 19 -2.66 -4.67 8.82
N SER A 20 -1.70 -5.48 8.35
CA SER A 20 -0.63 -6.00 9.20
C SER A 20 0.30 -4.92 9.76
N VAL A 21 0.32 -3.73 9.17
CA VAL A 21 1.13 -2.61 9.66
C VAL A 21 0.34 -1.90 10.76
N GLU A 22 0.50 -2.28 12.02
CA GLU A 22 -0.14 -1.55 13.12
C GLU A 22 0.62 -0.24 13.42
N THR A 23 -0.11 0.87 13.44
CA THR A 23 0.42 2.22 13.61
C THR A 23 -0.17 2.83 14.88
N ALA A 24 0.65 3.50 15.69
CA ALA A 24 0.22 4.06 16.98
C ALA A 24 -0.86 5.16 16.83
N SER A 25 -0.81 5.93 15.74
CA SER A 25 -1.75 6.99 15.42
C SER A 25 -3.01 6.53 14.68
N ARG A 26 -3.19 5.20 14.50
CA ARG A 26 -4.16 4.53 13.61
C ARG A 26 -4.06 4.87 12.12
N TRP A 27 -3.73 6.10 11.77
CA TRP A 27 -3.71 6.58 10.38
C TRP A 27 -2.32 6.47 9.76
N LYS A 28 -2.25 5.96 8.53
CA LYS A 28 -0.99 5.78 7.81
C LYS A 28 -1.08 6.28 6.37
N ILE A 29 0.07 6.57 5.79
CA ILE A 29 0.23 6.89 4.37
C ILE A 29 0.73 5.64 3.65
N LEU A 30 0.03 5.21 2.61
CA LEU A 30 0.45 4.09 1.79
C LEU A 30 1.42 4.58 0.71
N VAL A 31 2.68 4.16 0.79
CA VAL A 31 3.71 4.51 -0.18
C VAL A 31 3.94 3.34 -1.13
N THR A 32 3.78 3.59 -2.42
CA THR A 32 3.94 2.58 -3.49
C THR A 32 4.94 3.04 -4.55
N ASP A 33 5.51 2.13 -5.32
CA ASP A 33 6.20 2.44 -6.58
C ASP A 33 5.24 2.43 -7.79
N SER A 34 5.67 2.93 -8.95
CA SER A 34 4.82 3.05 -10.14
C SER A 34 4.25 1.71 -10.62
N PHE A 35 5.04 0.63 -10.51
CA PHE A 35 4.60 -0.72 -10.86
C PHE A 35 3.57 -1.27 -9.87
N SER A 36 3.87 -1.22 -8.57
CA SER A 36 2.93 -1.65 -7.53
C SER A 36 1.64 -0.83 -7.54
N HIS A 37 1.70 0.46 -7.83
CA HIS A 37 0.54 1.32 -7.96
C HIS A 37 -0.39 0.82 -9.08
N THR A 38 0.15 0.53 -10.26
CA THR A 38 -0.64 0.03 -11.39
C THR A 38 -1.33 -1.31 -11.06
N LEU A 39 -0.61 -2.23 -10.42
CA LEU A 39 -1.15 -3.52 -9.98
C LEU A 39 -2.22 -3.36 -8.89
N LEU A 40 -1.96 -2.54 -7.88
CA LEU A 40 -2.89 -2.26 -6.78
C LEU A 40 -4.23 -1.75 -7.31
N PHE A 41 -4.19 -0.75 -8.20
CA PHE A 41 -5.40 -0.15 -8.79
C PHE A 41 -6.10 -1.04 -9.82
N SER A 42 -5.42 -2.07 -10.35
CA SER A 42 -6.07 -3.08 -11.21
C SER A 42 -7.00 -4.00 -10.43
N VAL A 43 -6.78 -4.18 -9.13
CA VAL A 43 -7.55 -5.13 -8.30
C VAL A 43 -8.34 -4.45 -7.19
N LEU A 44 -7.91 -3.30 -6.68
CA LEU A 44 -8.54 -2.61 -5.56
C LEU A 44 -8.99 -1.20 -5.98
N LYS A 45 -10.12 -0.77 -5.44
CA LYS A 45 -10.58 0.61 -5.54
C LYS A 45 -10.01 1.44 -4.40
N THR A 46 -9.78 2.73 -4.63
CA THR A 46 -9.30 3.69 -3.61
C THR A 46 -10.12 3.60 -2.31
N ALA A 47 -11.44 3.50 -2.41
CA ALA A 47 -12.32 3.41 -1.24
C ALA A 47 -12.01 2.20 -0.33
N GLN A 48 -11.64 1.05 -0.90
CA GLN A 48 -11.28 -0.14 -0.13
C GLN A 48 -9.95 0.05 0.60
N ILE A 49 -9.02 0.79 0.00
CA ILE A 49 -7.71 1.08 0.60
C ILE A 49 -7.86 2.08 1.75
N LEU A 50 -8.65 3.14 1.56
CA LEU A 50 -8.90 4.16 2.58
C LEU A 50 -9.60 3.60 3.83
N GLN A 51 -10.42 2.55 3.68
CA GLN A 51 -11.06 1.86 4.80
C GLN A 51 -10.07 1.17 5.75
N GLU A 52 -8.84 0.89 5.31
CA GLU A 52 -7.80 0.23 6.11
C GLU A 52 -6.93 1.23 6.91
N ASN A 53 -7.55 2.35 7.32
CA ASN A 53 -6.90 3.47 8.01
C ASN A 53 -5.77 4.12 7.20
N VAL A 54 -5.90 4.12 5.88
CA VAL A 54 -5.01 4.84 4.97
C VAL A 54 -5.60 6.21 4.68
N THR A 55 -4.83 7.28 4.85
CA THR A 55 -5.27 8.65 4.55
C THR A 55 -5.01 9.01 3.10
N THR A 56 -3.79 8.72 2.64
CA THR A 56 -3.30 9.08 1.30
C THR A 56 -2.46 7.94 0.73
N ILE A 57 -2.53 7.78 -0.59
CA ILE A 57 -1.67 6.87 -1.36
C ILE A 57 -0.67 7.75 -2.12
N GLU A 58 0.62 7.55 -1.87
CA GLU A 58 1.70 8.35 -2.48
C GLU A 58 2.66 7.45 -3.25
N ASN A 59 3.19 7.97 -4.36
CA ASN A 59 4.21 7.28 -5.14
C ASN A 59 5.62 7.73 -4.69
N ILE A 60 6.48 6.77 -4.37
CA ILE A 60 7.86 7.01 -3.91
C ILE A 60 8.72 7.76 -4.94
N GLU A 61 8.43 7.64 -6.24
CA GLU A 61 9.16 8.28 -7.33
C GLU A 61 8.86 9.79 -7.43
N HIS A 62 7.78 10.26 -6.81
CA HIS A 62 7.40 11.68 -6.81
C HIS A 62 8.00 12.40 -5.60
N LYS A 63 8.26 13.71 -5.75
CA LYS A 63 8.66 14.56 -4.61
C LYS A 63 7.52 14.60 -3.58
N ARG A 64 7.77 14.05 -2.39
CA ARG A 64 6.84 14.04 -1.26
C ARG A 64 7.16 15.17 -0.28
N ALA A 65 6.13 15.82 0.25
CA ALA A 65 6.29 16.78 1.35
C ALA A 65 6.58 16.00 2.65
N PRO A 66 7.46 16.47 3.55
CA PRO A 66 7.68 15.81 4.83
C PRO A 66 6.38 15.82 5.65
N GLN A 67 5.90 14.64 6.05
CA GLN A 67 4.72 14.49 6.91
C GLN A 67 5.12 13.83 8.25
N PRO A 68 5.76 14.57 9.18
CA PRO A 68 6.33 14.01 10.41
C PRO A 68 5.28 13.50 11.42
N GLY A 69 4.00 13.83 11.23
CA GLY A 69 2.90 13.36 12.08
C GLY A 69 2.26 12.04 11.65
N PHE A 70 2.70 11.45 10.53
CA PHE A 70 2.13 10.22 9.99
C PHE A 70 3.19 9.13 9.84
N GLU A 71 2.81 7.89 10.14
CA GLU A 71 3.63 6.73 9.82
C GLU A 71 3.37 6.28 8.38
N ALA A 72 4.42 5.81 7.70
CA ALA A 72 4.36 5.38 6.32
C ALA A 72 4.42 3.85 6.22
N ALA A 73 3.45 3.24 5.52
CA ALA A 73 3.46 1.84 5.14
C ALA A 73 3.96 1.72 3.69
N GLY A 74 5.08 1.01 3.49
CA GLY A 74 5.69 0.84 2.16
C GLY A 74 5.32 -0.48 1.50
N LEU A 75 4.93 -0.43 0.22
CA LEU A 75 4.87 -1.58 -0.69
C LEU A 75 5.82 -1.36 -1.89
N PRO A 76 7.15 -1.35 -1.70
CA PRO A 76 8.08 -1.23 -2.81
C PRO A 76 8.30 -2.57 -3.51
N THR A 77 8.35 -2.56 -4.84
CA THR A 77 8.95 -3.66 -5.61
C THR A 77 10.43 -3.79 -5.22
N SER A 78 10.96 -5.01 -5.11
CA SER A 78 12.34 -5.28 -4.62
C SER A 78 13.46 -4.51 -5.36
N SER A 79 13.20 -4.01 -6.57
CA SER A 79 14.11 -3.17 -7.35
C SER A 79 14.24 -1.73 -6.86
N ALA A 80 13.32 -1.27 -5.99
CA ALA A 80 13.29 0.09 -5.46
C ALA A 80 14.01 0.23 -4.11
N LEU A 81 14.55 -0.86 -3.55
CA LEU A 81 15.42 -0.82 -2.38
C LEU A 81 16.84 -0.48 -2.84
N PRO A 82 17.43 0.66 -2.43
CA PRO A 82 18.85 0.88 -2.69
C PRO A 82 19.64 -0.22 -1.99
N ALA A 83 20.49 -0.92 -2.75
CA ALA A 83 21.40 -1.91 -2.22
C ALA A 83 22.20 -1.27 -1.08
N ARG A 84 22.02 -1.77 0.15
CA ARG A 84 22.84 -1.36 1.30
C ARG A 84 24.30 -1.64 0.94
N THR A 85 25.08 -0.57 0.75
CA THR A 85 26.54 -0.60 0.70
C THR A 85 27.07 0.16 1.91
#